data_AF-A0A2H5PY18-F1
#
_entry.id   AF-A0A2H5PY18-F1
#
_cell.length_a   1.000
_cell.length_b   1.000
_cell.length_c   1.000
_cell.angle_alpha   90.00
_cell.angle_beta   90.00
_cell.angle_gamma   90.00
#
_symmetry.space_group_name_H-M   'P 1'
#
loop_
_entity.id
_entity.type
_entity.pdbx_description
1 polymer ?
#
loop_
_entity_poly.entity_id
_entity_poly.type
_entity_poly.pdbx_seq_one_letter_code
_entity_poly.pdbx_strand_id
1 'polypeptide(L)'
;MFQPNTLTQAIGLALLQEGAMEAIFKEAEGVNKVRVSTVNSFVPKKSDNSRLPHVKRISAVEMRERKEKKICYCCNEKYKPGHVRK
;
A
#
# COMPACT_ATOMS: atom_id res chain seq x y z
N MET A 1 19.34 11.83 -5.93
CA MET A 1 18.13 12.45 -6.48
C MET A 1 18.55 13.28 -7.67
N PHE A 2 17.87 13.16 -8.82
CA PHE A 2 18.21 13.95 -9.99
C PHE A 2 17.85 15.43 -9.73
N GLN A 3 18.81 16.32 -9.95
CA GLN A 3 18.62 17.77 -9.78
C GLN A 3 18.82 18.45 -11.15
N PRO A 4 17.82 18.40 -12.05
CA PRO A 4 17.91 19.07 -13.33
C PRO A 4 17.96 20.59 -13.14
N ASN A 5 18.85 21.26 -13.87
CA ASN A 5 19.01 22.72 -13.81
C ASN A 5 18.21 23.45 -14.92
N THR A 6 17.56 22.70 -15.81
CA THR A 6 16.72 23.23 -16.90
C THR A 6 15.49 22.35 -17.10
N LEU A 7 14.41 22.95 -17.61
CA LEU A 7 13.15 22.23 -17.91
C LEU A 7 13.38 21.08 -18.92
N THR A 8 14.19 21.31 -19.95
CA THR A 8 14.51 20.30 -20.96
C THR A 8 15.21 19.08 -20.35
N GLN A 9 16.13 19.29 -19.40
CA GLN A 9 16.75 18.18 -18.68
C GLN A 9 15.74 17.41 -17.82
N ALA A 10 14.85 18.11 -17.13
CA ALA A 10 13.81 17.47 -16.32
C ALA A 10 12.89 16.59 -17.18
N ILE A 11 12.49 17.08 -18.37
CA ILE A 11 11.68 16.33 -19.33
C ILE A 11 12.45 15.09 -19.83
N GLY A 12 13.72 15.26 -20.23
CA GLY A 12 14.53 14.14 -20.70
C GLY A 12 14.69 13.03 -19.66
N LEU A 13 14.90 13.41 -18.39
CA LEU A 13 15.00 12.46 -17.28
C LEU A 13 13.67 11.76 -16.97
N ALA A 14 12.55 12.49 -17.06
CA ALA A 14 11.22 11.92 -16.85
C ALA A 14 10.91 10.82 -17.88
N LEU A 15 11.18 11.09 -19.17
CA LEU A 15 10.96 10.10 -20.24
C LEU A 15 11.82 8.83 -20.05
N LEU A 16 13.07 8.98 -19.60
CA LEU A 16 13.93 7.84 -19.28
C LEU A 16 13.40 7.03 -18.09
N GLN A 17 12.87 7.70 -17.08
CA GLN A 17 12.27 7.05 -15.92
C GLN A 17 10.98 6.30 -16.30
N GLU A 18 10.13 6.88 -17.15
CA GLU A 18 8.92 6.25 -17.68
C GLU A 18 9.24 4.97 -18.45
N GLY A 19 10.23 5.00 -19.35
CA GLY A 19 10.65 3.81 -20.10
C GLY A 19 11.23 2.70 -19.23
N ALA A 20 12.03 3.05 -18.21
CA ALA A 20 12.54 2.09 -17.23
C ALA A 20 11.40 1.47 -16.40
N MET A 21 10.39 2.26 -16.03
CA MET A 21 9.22 1.77 -15.32
C MET A 21 8.36 0.84 -16.19
N GLU A 22 8.17 1.15 -17.48
CA GLU A 22 7.37 0.33 -18.39
C GLU A 22 7.95 -1.09 -18.56
N ALA A 23 9.28 -1.22 -18.65
CA ALA A 23 9.94 -2.53 -18.70
C ALA A 23 9.71 -3.33 -17.40
N ILE A 24 9.84 -2.69 -16.24
CA ILE A 24 9.60 -3.32 -14.94
C ILE A 24 8.13 -3.76 -14.80
N PHE A 25 7.18 -2.95 -15.29
CA PHE A 25 5.76 -3.30 -15.29
C PHE A 25 5.47 -4.49 -16.22
N LYS A 26 6.04 -4.51 -17.43
CA LYS A 26 5.88 -5.64 -18.36
C LYS A 26 6.50 -6.93 -17.84
N GLU A 27 7.64 -6.86 -17.16
CA GLU A 27 8.25 -8.04 -16.52
C GLU A 27 7.45 -8.52 -15.29
N ALA A 28 6.77 -7.62 -14.59
CA ALA A 28 5.88 -7.98 -13.48
C ALA A 28 4.56 -8.66 -13.94
N GLU A 29 4.16 -8.53 -15.20
CA GLU A 29 2.95 -9.19 -15.74
C GLU A 29 3.13 -10.69 -16.02
N GLY A 30 4.37 -11.18 -16.12
CA GLY A 30 4.66 -12.61 -16.35
C GLY A 30 4.45 -13.51 -15.13
N VAL A 31 4.34 -12.94 -13.92
CA VAL A 31 4.18 -13.71 -12.68
C VAL A 31 3.26 -12.93 -11.73
N ASN A 32 2.00 -13.34 -11.66
CA ASN A 32 0.94 -12.94 -10.71
C ASN A 32 -0.11 -11.93 -11.22
N LYS A 33 -1.23 -12.51 -11.66
CA LYS A 33 -2.57 -11.94 -11.55
C LYS A 33 -2.76 -11.34 -10.14
N VAL A 34 -3.11 -10.05 -10.10
CA VAL A 34 -3.46 -9.22 -8.93
C VAL A 34 -2.28 -8.66 -8.12
N ARG A 35 -1.84 -7.44 -8.46
CA ARG A 35 -1.47 -6.46 -7.41
C ARG A 35 -1.57 -5.02 -7.91
N VAL A 36 -2.49 -4.28 -7.29
CA VAL A 36 -2.45 -2.83 -7.21
C VAL A 36 -1.13 -2.43 -6.54
N SER A 37 -0.22 -1.83 -7.30
CA SER A 37 1.01 -1.23 -6.78
C SER A 37 0.77 0.24 -6.45
N THR A 38 0.37 0.50 -5.20
CA THR A 38 0.66 1.79 -4.56
C THR A 38 2.13 1.77 -4.15
N VAL A 39 3.00 2.39 -4.96
CA VAL A 39 4.41 2.59 -4.63
C VAL A 39 4.57 3.75 -3.65
N ASN A 40 4.39 3.48 -2.35
CA ASN A 40 4.88 4.35 -1.29
C ASN A 40 6.01 3.62 -0.55
N SER A 41 7.23 3.69 -1.09
CA SER A 41 8.43 3.29 -0.35
C SER A 41 8.88 4.43 0.57
N PHE A 42 8.09 4.70 1.62
CA PHE A 42 8.61 5.29 2.83
C PHE A 42 9.01 4.14 3.74
N VAL A 43 10.31 3.93 3.92
CA VAL A 43 10.82 3.01 4.94
C VAL A 43 10.52 3.65 6.29
N PRO A 44 9.57 3.13 7.11
CA PRO A 44 9.43 3.61 8.46
C PRO A 44 10.60 3.04 9.25
N LYS A 45 11.37 3.91 9.91
CA LYS A 45 12.29 3.49 10.97
C LYS A 45 11.58 2.46 11.85
N LYS A 46 12.23 1.32 12.10
CA LYS A 46 11.79 0.33 13.07
C LYS A 46 11.73 1.02 14.43
N SER A 47 10.57 1.55 14.82
CA SER A 47 10.29 1.81 16.22
C SER A 47 9.78 0.50 16.79
N ASP A 48 10.59 -0.12 17.63
CA ASP A 48 10.10 -1.13 18.56
C ASP A 48 8.89 -0.59 19.33
N ASN A 49 7.97 -1.50 19.66
CA ASN A 49 6.75 -1.31 20.47
C ASN A 49 5.45 -1.01 19.70
N SER A 50 4.95 -2.01 19.00
CA SER A 50 3.71 -2.71 19.38
C SER A 50 3.40 -3.69 18.26
N ARG A 51 2.98 -4.89 18.64
CA ARG A 51 2.66 -5.99 17.74
C ARG A 51 1.44 -5.59 16.89
N LEU A 52 1.65 -4.81 15.82
CA LEU A 52 0.59 -4.40 14.91
C LEU A 52 -0.10 -5.67 14.44
N PRO A 53 -1.38 -5.90 14.80
CA PRO A 53 -1.99 -7.19 14.53
C PRO A 53 -2.09 -7.34 13.03
N HIS A 54 -1.63 -8.51 12.58
CA HIS A 54 -1.60 -8.94 11.20
C HIS A 54 -2.91 -8.52 10.53
N VAL A 55 -2.85 -7.52 9.65
CA VAL A 55 -4.04 -6.96 9.00
C VAL A 55 -4.61 -8.07 8.13
N LYS A 56 -5.62 -8.76 8.66
CA LYS A 56 -6.33 -9.79 7.92
C LYS A 56 -6.94 -9.10 6.71
N ARG A 57 -6.52 -9.51 5.51
CA ARG A 57 -7.15 -9.09 4.27
C ARG A 57 -8.53 -9.74 4.22
N ILE A 58 -9.54 -8.96 4.57
CA ILE A 58 -10.95 -9.37 4.55
C ILE A 58 -11.55 -8.99 3.19
N SER A 59 -12.48 -9.81 2.70
CA SER A 59 -13.14 -9.55 1.42
C SER A 59 -14.08 -8.34 1.52
N ALA A 60 -14.43 -7.72 0.39
CA ALA A 60 -15.37 -6.58 0.37
C ALA A 60 -16.75 -6.93 0.93
N VAL A 61 -17.19 -8.18 0.75
CA VAL A 61 -18.44 -8.70 1.32
C VAL A 61 -18.33 -8.76 2.85
N GLU A 62 -17.24 -9.31 3.34
CA GLU A 62 -16.97 -9.45 4.78
C GLU A 62 -16.80 -8.08 5.48
N MET A 63 -16.25 -7.08 4.78
CA MET A 63 -16.20 -5.69 5.25
C MET A 63 -17.59 -5.10 5.49
N ARG A 64 -18.51 -5.36 4.55
CA ARG A 64 -19.89 -4.86 4.64
C ARG A 64 -20.61 -5.50 5.81
N GLU A 65 -20.51 -6.82 5.96
CA GLU A 65 -21.11 -7.54 7.07
C GLU A 65 -20.57 -7.07 8.43
N ARG A 66 -19.25 -6.87 8.56
CA ARG A 66 -18.68 -6.36 9.82
C ARG A 66 -19.13 -4.94 10.12
N LYS A 67 -19.31 -4.09 9.11
CA LYS A 67 -19.86 -2.74 9.26
C LYS A 67 -21.29 -2.79 9.81
N GLU A 68 -22.14 -3.63 9.22
CA GLU A 68 -23.54 -3.81 9.64
C GLU A 68 -23.63 -4.39 11.06
N LYS A 69 -22.80 -5.39 11.37
CA LYS A 69 -22.74 -6.03 12.69
C LYS A 69 -21.99 -5.20 13.74
N LYS A 70 -21.44 -4.04 13.36
CA LYS A 70 -20.57 -3.18 14.20
C LYS A 70 -19.46 -3.98 14.88
N ILE A 71 -18.78 -4.83 14.12
CA ILE A 71 -17.65 -5.66 14.56
C ILE A 71 -16.36 -5.01 14.08
N CYS A 72 -15.32 -5.04 14.89
CA CYS A 72 -14.02 -4.50 14.54
C CYS A 72 -13.42 -5.24 13.33
N TYR A 73 -12.78 -4.52 12.42
CA TYR A 73 -12.17 -5.12 11.23
C TYR A 73 -10.94 -5.97 11.55
N CYS A 74 -10.37 -5.77 12.74
CA CYS A 74 -9.12 -6.40 13.14
C CYS A 74 -9.31 -7.50 14.20
N CYS A 75 -10.35 -7.42 15.02
CA CYS A 75 -10.74 -8.44 16.00
C CYS A 75 -12.23 -8.73 15.84
N ASN A 76 -12.67 -9.96 16.08
CA ASN A 76 -14.08 -10.35 15.91
C ASN A 76 -14.98 -9.85 17.05
N GLU A 77 -14.60 -8.75 17.72
CA GLU A 77 -15.32 -8.14 18.83
C GLU A 77 -16.13 -6.92 18.38
N LYS A 78 -17.13 -6.53 19.19
CA LYS A 78 -17.94 -5.33 18.91
C LYS A 78 -17.07 -4.08 18.90
N TYR A 79 -17.16 -3.32 17.82
CA TYR A 79 -16.45 -2.06 17.62
C TYR A 79 -17.04 -0.96 18.51
N LYS A 80 -16.16 -0.26 19.23
CA LYS A 80 -16.46 0.97 19.97
C LYS A 80 -15.38 2.02 19.65
N PRO A 81 -15.71 3.33 19.67
CA PRO A 81 -14.70 4.37 19.65
C PRO A 81 -13.70 4.15 20.79
N GLY A 82 -12.39 4.12 20.49
CA GLY A 82 -11.36 3.80 21.47
C GLY A 82 -11.12 2.30 21.70
N HIS A 83 -11.60 1.41 20.82
CA HIS A 83 -11.34 -0.02 20.92
C HIS A 83 -9.84 -0.32 20.71
N VAL A 84 -9.13 -0.59 21.80
CA VAL A 84 -7.72 -1.00 21.80
C VAL A 84 -7.67 -2.51 21.66
N ARG A 85 -6.92 -2.99 20.65
CA ARG A 85 -6.63 -4.41 20.46
C ARG A 85 -5.73 -4.87 21.62
N LYS A 86 -6.21 -5.79 22.46
CA LYS A 86 -5.39 -6.47 23.46
C LYS A 86 -4.51 -7.54 22.81
#